data_AF-A0AAX4HLP3-F1
#
_entry.id   AF-A0AAX4HLP3-F1
#
_cell.length_a   1.000
_cell.length_b   1.000
_cell.length_c   1.000
_cell.angle_alpha   90.00
_cell.angle_beta   90.00
_cell.angle_gamma   90.00
#
_symmetry.space_group_name_H-M   'P 1'
#
loop_
_entity.id
_entity.type
_entity.pdbx_description
1 polymer ?
#
loop_
_entity_poly.entity_id
_entity_poly.type
_entity_poly.pdbx_seq_one_letter_code
_entity_poly.pdbx_strand_id
1 'polypeptide(L)'
;MPKIFLFVLNALFLIGGSCNLGNFSILPALPMFCFQIYMLDWGKNFYRAVIIVYVVSLALFVSQYVYPKLYFPLIGNKVVINQDACITPFGEKAQQWYLESDCKNLTASDGKIRKLNKGSHYEVDSVSNSNSVSLKSEFFLKLKYENSLITVSDNYKNIITNEGKSIQPVLRPIFYYLSNLMIYPVVPLMLFL
;
A
#
# COMPACT_ATOMS: atom_id res chain seq x y z
N MET A 1 18.74 18.70 -23.72
CA MET A 1 17.42 18.04 -23.67
C MET A 1 17.38 16.71 -22.92
N PRO A 2 18.24 15.70 -23.16
CA PRO A 2 18.10 14.37 -22.53
C PRO A 2 18.27 14.41 -21.00
N LYS A 3 19.14 15.30 -20.50
CA LYS A 3 19.40 15.51 -19.08
C LYS A 3 18.21 16.09 -18.29
N ILE A 4 17.44 17.01 -18.88
CA ILE A 4 16.22 17.57 -18.23
C ILE A 4 15.12 16.51 -18.19
N PHE A 5 14.98 15.74 -19.28
CA PHE A 5 14.04 14.62 -19.33
C PHE A 5 14.35 13.58 -18.24
N LEU A 6 15.62 13.19 -18.08
CA LEU A 6 16.05 12.29 -17.01
C LEU A 6 15.77 12.85 -15.61
N PHE A 7 15.98 14.16 -15.39
CA PHE A 7 15.64 14.79 -14.11
C PHE A 7 14.13 14.71 -13.82
N VAL A 8 13.29 15.09 -14.78
CA VAL A 8 11.82 15.05 -14.63
C VAL A 8 11.36 13.62 -14.37
N LEU A 9 11.90 12.65 -15.10
CA LEU A 9 11.60 11.25 -14.91
C LEU A 9 11.94 10.81 -13.48
N ASN A 10 13.17 11.05 -12.99
CA ASN A 10 13.59 10.71 -11.63
C ASN A 10 12.78 11.43 -10.54
N ALA A 11 12.41 12.70 -10.75
CA ALA A 11 11.57 13.45 -9.81
C ALA A 11 10.17 12.85 -9.71
N LEU A 12 9.58 12.47 -10.85
CA LEU A 12 8.29 11.78 -10.89
C LEU A 12 8.34 10.44 -10.16
N PHE A 13 9.44 9.69 -10.31
CA PHE A 13 9.68 8.43 -9.59
C PHE A 13 9.74 8.62 -8.08
N LEU A 14 10.50 9.60 -7.60
CA LEU A 14 10.63 9.87 -6.18
C LEU A 14 9.27 10.27 -5.60
N ILE A 15 8.56 11.19 -6.25
CA ILE A 15 7.23 11.67 -5.80
C ILE A 15 6.22 10.52 -5.82
N GLY A 16 6.18 9.74 -6.90
CA GLY A 16 5.30 8.58 -7.03
C GLY A 16 5.60 7.50 -6.00
N GLY A 17 6.88 7.28 -5.70
CA GLY A 17 7.32 6.36 -4.66
C GLY A 17 6.92 6.81 -3.26
N SER A 18 7.12 8.09 -2.94
CA SER A 18 6.73 8.69 -1.66
C SER A 18 5.23 8.62 -1.38
N CYS A 19 4.39 8.61 -2.42
CA CYS A 19 2.94 8.49 -2.27
C CYS A 19 2.44 7.04 -2.14
N ASN A 20 3.23 6.02 -2.52
CA ASN A 20 2.68 4.67 -2.76
C ASN A 20 3.48 3.50 -2.17
N LEU A 21 4.79 3.63 -1.91
CA LEU A 21 5.65 2.49 -1.60
C LEU A 21 5.90 2.26 -0.09
N GLY A 22 5.33 3.07 0.80
CA GLY A 22 5.41 2.87 2.26
C GLY A 22 6.85 2.59 2.72
N ASN A 23 7.08 1.47 3.42
CA ASN A 23 8.37 1.11 4.02
C ASN A 23 9.53 0.85 3.02
N PHE A 24 9.28 0.75 1.71
CA PHE A 24 10.33 0.66 0.69
C PHE A 24 10.66 2.01 0.02
N SER A 25 10.27 3.12 0.64
CA SER A 25 10.39 4.50 0.13
C SER A 25 11.79 4.98 -0.26
N ILE A 26 12.85 4.28 0.14
CA ILE A 26 14.24 4.62 -0.21
C ILE A 26 14.63 4.13 -1.61
N LEU A 27 14.09 3.00 -2.09
CA LEU A 27 14.44 2.45 -3.40
C LEU A 27 14.17 3.41 -4.57
N PRO A 28 13.02 4.11 -4.63
CA PRO A 28 12.75 5.15 -5.62
C PRO A 28 13.65 6.38 -5.51
N ALA A 29 14.31 6.59 -4.36
CA ALA A 29 15.22 7.71 -4.15
C ALA A 29 16.64 7.44 -4.68
N LEU A 30 17.04 6.17 -4.80
CA LEU A 30 18.38 5.79 -5.28
C LEU A 30 18.69 6.32 -6.69
N PRO A 31 17.80 6.20 -7.70
CA PRO A 31 18.04 6.79 -9.02
C PRO A 31 18.26 8.30 -8.99
N MET A 32 17.50 9.03 -8.17
CA MET A 32 17.66 10.48 -7.99
C MET A 32 18.99 10.84 -7.32
N PHE A 33 19.42 10.03 -6.35
CA PHE A 33 20.70 10.21 -5.66
C PHE A 33 21.88 9.97 -6.62
N CYS A 34 21.84 8.90 -7.41
CA CYS A 34 22.84 8.63 -8.46
C CYS A 34 22.86 9.74 -9.52
N PHE A 35 21.68 10.24 -9.91
CA PHE A 35 21.56 11.33 -10.88
C PHE A 35 22.11 12.66 -10.34
N GLN A 36 21.97 12.96 -9.05
CA GLN A 36 22.63 14.10 -8.43
C GLN A 36 24.15 14.01 -8.49
N ILE A 37 24.72 12.84 -8.21
CA ILE A 37 26.18 12.62 -8.28
C ILE A 37 26.68 12.78 -9.72
N TYR A 38 25.93 12.29 -10.71
CA TYR A 38 26.28 12.44 -12.13
C TYR A 38 26.25 13.90 -12.62
N MET A 39 25.51 14.79 -11.94
CA MET A 39 25.16 16.13 -12.44
C MET A 39 25.63 17.26 -11.50
N LEU A 40 26.68 17.01 -10.71
CA LEU A 40 27.23 17.97 -9.75
C LEU A 40 27.62 19.33 -10.39
N ASP A 41 28.02 19.32 -11.66
CA ASP A 41 28.49 20.53 -12.38
C ASP A 41 27.37 21.45 -12.92
N TRP A 42 26.10 21.10 -12.71
CA TRP A 42 24.95 21.86 -13.25
C TRP A 42 24.59 23.13 -12.48
N GLY A 43 25.39 23.48 -11.47
CA GLY A 43 25.31 24.76 -10.77
C GLY A 43 24.09 24.92 -9.87
N LYS A 44 24.01 26.10 -9.22
CA LYS A 44 23.12 26.35 -8.06
C LYS A 44 21.63 26.13 -8.33
N ASN A 45 21.14 26.39 -9.56
CA ASN A 45 19.73 26.25 -9.89
C ASN A 45 19.27 24.79 -9.95
N PHE A 46 20.13 23.89 -10.41
CA PHE A 46 19.86 22.45 -10.41
C PHE A 46 19.74 21.91 -8.98
N TYR A 47 20.70 22.26 -8.11
CA TYR A 47 20.63 21.86 -6.69
C TYR A 47 19.37 22.38 -5.99
N ARG A 48 18.95 23.61 -6.26
CA ARG A 48 17.67 24.15 -5.76
C ARG A 48 16.49 23.29 -6.20
N ALA A 49 16.41 22.93 -7.48
CA ALA A 49 15.34 22.09 -8.00
C ALA A 49 15.31 20.71 -7.34
N VAL A 50 16.49 20.10 -7.14
CA VAL A 50 16.57 18.80 -6.45
C VAL A 50 16.13 18.89 -4.98
N ILE A 51 16.57 19.93 -4.26
CA ILE A 51 16.15 20.16 -2.86
C ILE A 51 14.63 20.30 -2.80
N ILE A 52 14.01 21.08 -3.70
CA ILE A 52 12.55 21.22 -3.76
C ILE A 52 11.88 19.87 -3.97
N VAL A 53 12.39 19.04 -4.89
CA VAL A 53 11.85 17.70 -5.14
C VAL A 53 11.93 16.83 -3.89
N TYR A 54 13.05 16.82 -3.16
CA TYR A 54 13.15 16.08 -1.90
C TYR A 54 12.21 16.61 -0.82
N VAL A 55 12.08 17.93 -0.67
CA VAL A 55 11.19 18.54 0.32
C VAL A 55 9.73 18.18 0.04
N VAL A 56 9.30 18.26 -1.22
CA VAL A 56 7.93 17.89 -1.62
C VAL A 56 7.70 16.40 -1.41
N SER A 57 8.64 15.54 -1.81
CA SER A 57 8.53 14.09 -1.61
C SER A 57 8.48 13.70 -0.13
N LEU A 58 9.30 14.35 0.72
CA LEU A 58 9.27 14.15 2.16
C LEU A 58 7.93 14.60 2.76
N ALA A 59 7.42 15.76 2.35
CA ALA A 59 6.12 16.25 2.80
C ALA A 59 4.99 15.29 2.43
N LEU A 60 4.99 14.77 1.20
CA LEU A 60 4.02 13.78 0.72
C LEU A 60 4.13 12.44 1.45
N PHE A 61 5.35 12.00 1.73
CA PHE A 61 5.60 10.81 2.54
C PHE A 61 5.03 11.00 3.94
N VAL A 62 5.39 12.08 4.64
CA VAL A 62 4.87 12.37 5.99
C VAL A 62 3.34 12.50 5.98
N SER A 63 2.75 13.16 4.99
CA SER A 63 1.28 13.26 4.90
C SER A 63 0.60 11.92 4.67
N GLN A 64 1.25 10.94 4.02
CA GLN A 64 0.71 9.59 3.91
C GLN A 64 0.62 8.89 5.28
N TYR A 65 1.61 9.10 6.17
CA TYR A 65 1.60 8.54 7.52
C TYR A 65 0.63 9.27 8.45
N VAL A 66 0.54 10.61 8.36
CA VAL A 66 -0.31 11.43 9.23
C VAL A 66 -1.77 11.40 8.79
N TYR A 67 -2.02 11.40 7.47
CA TYR A 67 -3.36 11.47 6.87
C TYR A 67 -3.61 10.31 5.90
N PRO A 68 -3.57 9.05 6.37
CA PRO A 68 -3.65 7.88 5.50
C PRO A 68 -4.97 7.79 4.73
N LYS A 69 -6.05 8.40 5.23
CA LYS A 69 -7.36 8.50 4.57
C LYS A 69 -7.33 9.25 3.22
N LEU A 70 -6.42 10.21 3.05
CA LEU A 70 -6.27 10.93 1.77
C LEU A 70 -5.73 10.03 0.67
N TYR A 71 -4.95 9.01 1.05
CA TYR A 71 -4.28 8.11 0.11
C TYR A 71 -5.09 6.83 -0.08
N PHE A 72 -5.76 6.36 0.98
CA PHE A 72 -6.61 5.18 0.99
C PHE A 72 -8.02 5.58 1.44
N PRO A 73 -8.92 5.90 0.49
CA PRO A 73 -10.29 6.35 0.81
C PRO A 73 -11.10 5.32 1.61
N LEU A 74 -10.68 4.06 1.59
CA LEU A 74 -11.32 2.98 2.33
C LEU A 74 -11.10 3.09 3.85
N ILE A 75 -10.05 3.78 4.32
CA ILE A 75 -9.73 3.89 5.75
C ILE A 75 -10.78 4.70 6.49
N GLY A 76 -11.29 4.14 7.60
CA GLY A 76 -12.36 4.69 8.41
C GLY A 76 -13.77 4.49 7.84
N ASN A 77 -13.91 3.86 6.67
CA ASN A 77 -15.21 3.48 6.13
C ASN A 77 -15.63 2.09 6.64
N LYS A 78 -16.95 1.88 6.71
CA LYS A 78 -17.52 0.57 7.01
C LYS A 78 -17.59 -0.28 5.75
N VAL A 79 -17.21 -1.54 5.89
CA VAL A 79 -17.35 -2.58 4.87
C VAL A 79 -18.25 -3.69 5.39
N VAL A 80 -18.87 -4.41 4.47
CA VAL A 80 -19.81 -5.49 4.73
C VAL A 80 -19.20 -6.81 4.30
N ILE A 81 -19.39 -7.82 5.13
CA ILE A 81 -19.00 -9.19 4.82
C ILE A 81 -20.09 -9.86 3.98
N ASN A 82 -19.75 -10.35 2.79
CA ASN A 82 -20.69 -10.96 1.85
C ASN A 82 -20.80 -12.49 2.00
N GLN A 83 -19.97 -13.11 2.84
CA GLN A 83 -19.97 -14.54 3.07
C GLN A 83 -19.53 -14.86 4.50
N ASP A 84 -20.12 -15.90 5.10
CA ASP A 84 -19.71 -16.39 6.41
C ASP A 84 -18.23 -16.78 6.42
N ALA A 85 -17.56 -16.46 7.53
CA ALA A 85 -16.14 -16.64 7.71
C ALA A 85 -15.80 -16.92 9.17
N CYS A 86 -14.56 -17.28 9.44
CA CYS A 86 -14.05 -17.32 10.79
C CYS A 86 -12.72 -16.60 10.92
N ILE A 87 -12.41 -16.27 12.17
CA ILE A 87 -11.14 -15.67 12.55
C ILE A 87 -10.47 -16.51 13.62
N THR A 88 -9.15 -16.64 13.49
CA THR A 88 -8.29 -17.23 14.51
C THR A 88 -7.27 -16.19 14.97
N PRO A 89 -6.91 -16.15 16.26
CA PRO A 89 -5.77 -15.38 16.71
C PRO A 89 -4.47 -15.99 16.16
N PHE A 90 -3.64 -15.14 15.55
CA PHE A 90 -2.27 -15.46 15.14
C PHE A 90 -1.29 -14.61 15.95
N GLY A 91 -0.54 -15.25 16.86
CA GLY A 91 0.29 -14.55 17.84
C GLY A 91 -0.55 -13.77 18.87
N GLU A 92 0.06 -12.77 19.52
CA GLU A 92 -0.57 -12.09 20.67
C GLU A 92 -1.71 -11.11 20.32
N LYS A 93 -1.85 -10.64 19.07
CA LYS A 93 -2.76 -9.48 18.78
C LYS A 93 -3.48 -9.45 17.42
N ALA A 94 -3.04 -10.21 16.41
CA ALA A 94 -3.63 -10.12 15.06
C ALA A 94 -4.55 -11.31 14.79
N GLN A 95 -5.78 -11.07 14.36
CA GLN A 95 -6.71 -12.14 13.95
C GLN A 95 -6.58 -12.36 12.44
N GLN A 96 -6.44 -13.61 12.00
CA GLN A 96 -6.40 -13.98 10.58
C GLN A 96 -7.78 -14.44 10.12
N TRP A 97 -8.17 -14.02 8.91
CA TRP A 97 -9.45 -14.34 8.28
C TRP A 97 -9.40 -15.63 7.45
N TYR A 98 -10.41 -16.49 7.59
CA TYR A 98 -10.58 -17.71 6.81
C TYR A 98 -12.02 -17.89 6.33
N LEU A 99 -12.20 -18.52 5.17
CA LEU A 99 -13.52 -18.88 4.67
C LEU A 99 -14.14 -19.96 5.56
N GLU A 100 -15.48 -19.98 5.67
CA GLU A 100 -16.18 -20.97 6.48
C GLU A 100 -15.80 -22.42 6.14
N SER A 101 -15.52 -22.72 4.86
CA SER A 101 -15.03 -24.03 4.42
C SER A 101 -13.73 -24.45 5.08
N ASP A 102 -12.85 -23.49 5.34
CA ASP A 102 -11.48 -23.72 5.82
C ASP A 102 -11.45 -23.76 7.35
N CYS A 103 -12.47 -23.21 8.00
CA CYS A 103 -12.59 -23.13 9.45
C CYS A 103 -12.59 -24.49 10.17
N LYS A 104 -13.00 -25.56 9.50
CA LYS A 104 -13.07 -26.91 10.10
C LYS A 104 -11.69 -27.48 10.44
N ASN A 105 -10.65 -27.04 9.74
CA ASN A 105 -9.30 -27.59 9.85
C ASN A 105 -8.34 -26.66 10.62
N LEU A 106 -8.84 -25.54 11.16
CA LEU A 106 -7.99 -24.56 11.84
C LEU A 106 -7.89 -24.87 13.34
N THR A 107 -6.66 -24.85 13.85
CA THR A 107 -6.37 -24.83 15.28
C THR A 107 -5.97 -23.43 15.68
N ALA A 108 -6.81 -22.75 16.46
CA ALA A 108 -6.48 -21.45 17.05
C ALA A 108 -5.49 -21.63 18.21
N SER A 109 -4.55 -20.71 18.39
CA SER A 109 -3.57 -20.73 19.48
C SER A 109 -4.21 -20.66 20.88
N ASP A 110 -5.40 -20.07 20.98
CA ASP A 110 -6.22 -20.00 22.20
C ASP A 110 -7.40 -20.99 22.21
N GLY A 111 -7.48 -21.87 21.20
CA GLY A 111 -8.57 -22.83 21.02
C GLY A 111 -9.93 -22.23 20.64
N LYS A 112 -10.03 -20.92 20.38
CA LYS A 112 -11.31 -20.25 20.08
C LYS A 112 -11.34 -19.68 18.66
N ILE A 113 -12.06 -20.37 17.79
CA ILE A 113 -12.43 -19.85 16.48
C ILE A 113 -13.65 -18.94 16.65
N ARG A 114 -13.56 -17.68 16.24
CA ARG A 114 -14.73 -16.77 16.24
C ARG A 114 -15.35 -16.74 14.85
N LYS A 115 -16.68 -16.72 14.78
CA LYS A 115 -17.42 -16.66 13.52
C LYS A 115 -17.77 -15.22 13.15
N LEU A 116 -17.70 -14.93 11.86
CA LEU A 116 -18.11 -13.67 11.25
C LEU A 116 -19.27 -13.98 10.30
N ASN A 117 -20.44 -13.46 10.63
CA ASN A 117 -21.64 -13.73 9.86
C ASN A 117 -21.72 -12.81 8.64
N LYS A 118 -22.25 -13.34 7.54
CA LYS A 118 -22.64 -12.54 6.38
C LYS A 118 -23.55 -11.38 6.80
N GLY A 119 -23.33 -10.22 6.20
CA GLY A 119 -24.04 -8.97 6.50
C GLY A 119 -23.43 -8.15 7.64
N SER A 120 -22.46 -8.70 8.38
CA SER A 120 -21.79 -7.95 9.46
C SER A 120 -20.99 -6.76 8.91
N HIS A 121 -20.92 -5.69 9.70
CA HIS A 121 -20.25 -4.44 9.33
C HIS A 121 -18.99 -4.24 10.15
N TYR A 122 -17.87 -3.91 9.49
CA TYR A 122 -16.59 -3.66 10.14
C TYR A 122 -15.97 -2.37 9.61
N GLU A 123 -15.38 -1.59 10.51
CA GLU A 123 -14.62 -0.39 10.13
C GLU A 123 -13.22 -0.79 9.69
N VAL A 124 -12.77 -0.21 8.57
CA VAL A 124 -11.41 -0.39 8.09
C VAL A 124 -10.47 0.51 8.89
N ASP A 125 -9.57 -0.09 9.65
CA ASP A 125 -8.55 0.62 10.42
C ASP A 125 -7.39 1.09 9.54
N SER A 126 -6.84 0.17 8.76
CA SER A 126 -5.67 0.43 7.92
C SER A 126 -5.64 -0.51 6.72
N VAL A 127 -4.98 -0.02 5.66
CA VAL A 127 -4.65 -0.80 4.46
C VAL A 127 -3.13 -0.83 4.39
N SER A 128 -2.54 -2.02 4.37
CA SER A 128 -1.12 -2.21 4.10
C SER A 128 -0.94 -2.96 2.79
N ASN A 129 0.26 -2.93 2.23
CA ASN A 129 0.62 -3.67 1.02
C ASN A 129 1.87 -4.49 1.34
N SER A 130 1.87 -5.80 1.11
CA SER A 130 3.12 -6.54 1.01
C SER A 130 3.67 -6.29 -0.39
N ASN A 131 4.68 -5.44 -0.46
CA ASN A 131 5.58 -5.47 -1.60
C ASN A 131 6.51 -6.67 -1.40
N SER A 132 5.97 -7.88 -1.53
CA SER A 132 6.81 -9.03 -1.83
C SER A 132 7.43 -8.80 -3.21
N VAL A 133 8.63 -9.32 -3.46
CA VAL A 133 9.37 -9.17 -4.73
C VAL A 133 8.59 -9.72 -5.93
N SER A 134 7.48 -10.43 -5.69
CA SER A 134 6.53 -10.81 -6.73
C SER A 134 5.73 -9.58 -7.19
N LEU A 135 5.63 -9.37 -8.50
CA LEU A 135 4.89 -8.27 -9.15
C LEU A 135 3.38 -8.22 -8.82
N LYS A 136 2.90 -9.06 -7.89
CA LYS A 136 1.54 -9.05 -7.34
C LYS A 136 1.57 -8.29 -6.02
N SER A 137 1.10 -7.04 -6.03
CA SER A 137 0.84 -6.31 -4.79
C SER A 137 -0.30 -6.98 -4.03
N GLU A 138 0.03 -7.71 -2.97
CA GLU A 138 -0.96 -8.22 -2.03
C GLU A 138 -1.25 -7.12 -1.02
N PHE A 139 -2.44 -6.52 -1.13
CA PHE A 139 -2.92 -5.66 -0.06
C PHE A 139 -3.20 -6.52 1.18
N PHE A 140 -3.28 -5.88 2.34
CA PHE A 140 -3.78 -6.44 3.58
C PHE A 140 -4.72 -5.42 4.18
N LEU A 141 -5.98 -5.81 4.38
CA LEU A 141 -6.99 -4.96 4.99
C LEU A 141 -7.06 -5.28 6.49
N LYS A 142 -6.91 -4.28 7.35
CA LYS A 142 -7.11 -4.43 8.79
C LYS A 142 -8.48 -3.88 9.18
N LEU A 143 -9.33 -4.74 9.71
CA LEU A 143 -10.68 -4.44 10.15
C LEU A 143 -10.75 -4.37 11.67
N LYS A 144 -11.46 -3.39 12.23
CA LYS A 144 -11.74 -3.32 13.67
C LYS A 144 -12.80 -4.35 14.04
N TYR A 145 -12.47 -5.22 14.99
CA TYR A 145 -13.37 -6.22 15.56
C TYR A 145 -13.24 -6.21 17.08
N GLU A 146 -14.29 -5.77 17.76
CA GLU A 146 -14.28 -5.54 19.21
C GLU A 146 -13.04 -4.68 19.60
N ASN A 147 -12.15 -5.21 20.45
CA ASN A 147 -10.91 -4.57 20.88
C ASN A 147 -9.67 -5.07 20.11
N SER A 148 -9.84 -5.61 18.90
CA SER A 148 -8.79 -6.27 18.12
C SER A 148 -8.85 -5.92 16.63
N LEU A 149 -7.79 -6.30 15.89
CA LEU A 149 -7.69 -6.10 14.45
C LEU A 149 -7.68 -7.43 13.71
N ILE A 150 -8.58 -7.57 12.75
CA ILE A 150 -8.60 -8.69 11.80
C ILE A 150 -7.83 -8.28 10.56
N THR A 151 -6.83 -9.07 10.18
CA THR A 151 -6.09 -8.91 8.94
C THR A 151 -6.67 -9.83 7.87
N VAL A 152 -7.06 -9.25 6.74
CA VAL A 152 -7.58 -9.95 5.56
C VAL A 152 -6.58 -9.87 4.42
N SER A 153 -6.22 -11.02 3.85
CA SER A 153 -5.40 -11.16 2.64
C SER A 153 -6.17 -11.96 1.58
N ASP A 154 -5.95 -11.64 0.29
CA ASP A 154 -6.44 -12.33 -0.92
C ASP A 154 -7.95 -12.52 -1.16
N ASN A 155 -8.81 -12.43 -0.15
CA ASN A 155 -10.25 -12.74 -0.25
C ASN A 155 -11.16 -11.50 -0.33
N TYR A 156 -10.71 -10.46 -1.03
CA TYR A 156 -11.43 -9.19 -1.17
C TYR A 156 -12.80 -9.28 -1.85
N LYS A 157 -13.06 -10.35 -2.62
CA LYS A 157 -14.35 -10.57 -3.29
C LYS A 157 -15.49 -10.77 -2.29
N ASN A 158 -15.15 -11.18 -1.07
CA ASN A 158 -16.11 -11.44 -0.01
C ASN A 158 -16.35 -10.23 0.89
N ILE A 159 -15.73 -9.09 0.56
CA ILE A 159 -15.91 -7.82 1.26
C ILE A 159 -16.46 -6.80 0.26
N ILE A 160 -17.56 -6.16 0.62
CA ILE A 160 -18.22 -5.15 -0.20
C ILE A 160 -18.35 -3.85 0.59
N THR A 161 -18.51 -2.74 -0.12
CA THR A 161 -18.89 -1.47 0.51
C THR A 161 -20.33 -1.55 1.03
N ASN A 162 -20.74 -0.59 1.86
CA ASN A 162 -22.15 -0.49 2.28
C ASN A 162 -23.13 -0.35 1.11
N GLU A 163 -22.68 0.10 -0.06
CA GLU A 163 -23.46 0.18 -1.30
C GLU A 163 -23.53 -1.14 -2.07
N GLY A 164 -22.94 -2.22 -1.53
CA GLY A 164 -22.88 -3.53 -2.18
C GLY A 164 -21.84 -3.64 -3.30
N LYS A 165 -20.93 -2.66 -3.44
CA LYS A 165 -19.90 -2.66 -4.48
C LYS A 165 -18.64 -3.37 -4.00
N SER A 166 -17.88 -3.97 -4.92
CA SER A 166 -16.57 -4.57 -4.56
C SER A 166 -15.61 -3.51 -4.00
N ILE A 167 -14.86 -3.86 -2.97
CA ILE A 167 -13.81 -2.98 -2.42
C ILE A 167 -12.52 -2.97 -3.26
N GLN A 168 -12.38 -3.87 -4.26
CA GLN A 168 -11.16 -3.98 -5.07
C GLN A 168 -10.70 -2.67 -5.73
N PRO A 169 -11.58 -1.84 -6.30
CA PRO A 169 -11.18 -0.57 -6.91
C PRO A 169 -10.67 0.45 -5.90
N VAL A 170 -11.13 0.38 -4.64
CA VAL A 170 -10.85 1.36 -3.57
C VAL A 170 -9.78 0.87 -2.57
N LEU A 171 -9.31 -0.37 -2.71
CA LEU A 171 -8.13 -0.88 -1.99
C LEU A 171 -6.84 -0.23 -2.46
N ARG A 172 -6.78 0.19 -3.73
CA ARG A 172 -5.59 0.80 -4.32
C ARG A 172 -5.50 2.25 -3.88
N PRO A 173 -4.30 2.73 -3.51
CA PRO A 173 -4.12 4.15 -3.24
C PRO A 173 -4.41 4.98 -4.50
N ILE A 174 -4.85 6.23 -4.31
CA ILE A 174 -5.24 7.13 -5.43
C ILE A 174 -4.13 7.25 -6.48
N PHE A 175 -2.86 7.14 -6.08
CA PHE A 175 -1.70 7.26 -6.96
C PHE A 175 -1.08 5.93 -7.41
N TYR A 176 -1.73 4.78 -7.15
CA TYR A 176 -1.19 3.43 -7.39
C TYR A 176 -0.84 3.15 -8.86
N TYR A 177 -1.71 3.54 -9.79
CA TYR A 177 -1.47 3.26 -11.22
C TYR A 177 -0.36 4.11 -11.80
N LEU A 178 -0.26 5.37 -11.37
CA LEU A 178 0.82 6.28 -11.80
C LEU A 178 2.18 5.74 -11.32
N SER A 179 2.25 5.23 -10.10
CA SER A 179 3.48 4.69 -9.51
C SER A 179 3.88 3.32 -10.09
N ASN A 180 2.93 2.43 -10.42
CA ASN A 180 3.26 1.21 -11.16
C ASN A 180 3.77 1.50 -12.57
N LEU A 181 3.09 2.38 -13.33
CA LEU A 181 3.56 2.82 -14.65
C LEU A 181 4.94 3.47 -14.61
N MET A 182 5.32 4.04 -13.47
CA MET A 182 6.68 4.50 -13.21
C MET A 182 7.61 3.33 -12.94
N ILE A 183 7.32 2.39 -12.04
CA ILE A 183 8.21 1.24 -11.75
C ILE A 183 8.56 0.40 -13.00
N TYR A 184 7.65 0.27 -13.98
CA TYR A 184 7.90 -0.53 -15.19
C TYR A 184 9.13 -0.08 -16.02
N PRO A 185 9.39 1.22 -16.28
CA PRO A 185 10.63 1.67 -16.94
C PRO A 185 11.93 1.35 -16.19
N VAL A 186 11.90 1.13 -14.87
CA VAL A 186 13.11 0.81 -14.08
C VAL A 186 13.56 -0.63 -14.32
N VAL A 187 12.64 -1.56 -14.58
CA VAL A 187 12.99 -2.98 -14.79
C VAL A 187 13.86 -3.16 -16.05
N PRO A 188 13.53 -2.58 -17.22
CA PRO A 188 14.43 -2.56 -18.36
C PRO A 188 15.74 -1.84 -18.06
N LEU A 189 15.72 -0.67 -17.41
CA LEU A 189 16.94 0.07 -17.10
C LEU A 189 17.90 -0.69 -16.17
N MET A 190 17.40 -1.49 -15.22
CA MET A 190 18.21 -2.34 -14.35
C MET A 190 18.70 -3.64 -15.02
N LEU A 191 18.03 -4.10 -16.08
CA LEU A 191 18.44 -5.31 -16.83
C LEU A 191 19.45 -5.00 -17.94
N PHE A 192 19.59 -3.73 -18.33
CA PHE A 192 20.45 -3.28 -19.44
C PHE A 192 21.55 -2.28 -19.02
N LEU A 193 21.74 -2.04 -17.71
CA LEU A 193 22.90 -1.36 -17.10
C LEU A 193 23.66 -2.35 -16.23
#